data_AF-A0A6N8L129-F1
#
_entry.id   AF-A0A6N8L129-F1
#
_cell.length_a   1.000
_cell.length_b   1.000
_cell.length_c   1.000
_cell.angle_alpha   90.00
_cell.angle_beta   90.00
_cell.angle_gamma   90.00
#
_symmetry.space_group_name_H-M   'P 1'
#
loop_
_entity.id
_entity.type
_entity.pdbx_description
1 polymer ?
#
loop_
_entity_poly.entity_id
_entity_poly.type
_entity_poly.pdbx_seq_one_letter_code
_entity_poly.pdbx_strand_id
1 'polypeptide(L)'
;MRIVNYAINYTLYTTLLTKSMRKGLFSSCLAIGLLSCIQPTSAQEQLRLLQETFKKRDTAILNPILADNFAIAGQTGKNAAFCLQQIVQRYPAKHINAIEGQSKDKNKIAVLFEDEKDNRDTAYIQLNEAGKIRYISLFDKFYGMQRKEKANLRATIPFENQHGSIILELKINAYEKPLRMLFDTGADGMAVSQELADAIGLQVTRENKASVVGGSQQIKVSDNNTIKIQELELKDMGIAIFPNRSDDYSDGILGNTLFRRYITEIDYDNNLLRLYDFGPLDHPKDAKVIDFTFPSGVAHFKGNLQVANEGNNEGEFIFDTGAAYSLICFRPFVKQHKLLVSGFKPESQGSTVSLGMASPTFTGYSKSFQLTGLPALENMLVTLMGGNNTNKNWDPGADGSIGVRLLSRYNIRINLAENEISLQPNALSKLPEDFMLKEQLIGWNNQGQLTLLSSIDMAAIAYKGKGIDSINGKKAAELSKNPKLIPALIEQAKTEKLEIKFNDNQAISI
;
A
#
# COMPACT_ATOMS: atom_id res chain seq x y z
N MET A 1 10.52 17.70 -43.42
CA MET A 1 9.36 17.73 -44.34
C MET A 1 8.13 17.30 -43.53
N ARG A 2 7.53 18.27 -42.80
CA ARG A 2 6.15 18.78 -42.89
C ARG A 2 5.05 17.77 -42.49
N ILE A 3 4.43 17.93 -41.30
CA ILE A 3 3.10 18.55 -40.99
C ILE A 3 1.95 17.52 -41.26
N VAL A 4 1.01 17.20 -40.34
CA VAL A 4 -0.09 18.04 -39.81
C VAL A 4 -0.54 17.59 -38.40
N ASN A 5 -0.70 18.57 -37.51
CA ASN A 5 -1.47 18.58 -36.26
C ASN A 5 -2.91 19.03 -36.52
N TYR A 6 -3.87 18.65 -35.67
CA TYR A 6 -5.07 19.47 -35.43
C TYR A 6 -5.24 19.73 -33.93
N ALA A 7 -5.15 21.01 -33.58
CA ALA A 7 -5.64 21.62 -32.35
C ALA A 7 -6.64 22.71 -32.76
N ILE A 8 -7.76 22.84 -32.05
CA ILE A 8 -8.72 23.94 -32.23
C ILE A 8 -8.81 24.75 -30.95
N ASN A 9 -8.63 26.06 -31.14
CA ASN A 9 -8.62 27.18 -30.20
C ASN A 9 -9.98 27.48 -29.57
N TYR A 10 -9.98 28.13 -28.41
CA TYR A 10 -10.85 29.29 -28.17
C TYR A 10 -10.10 30.39 -27.41
N THR A 11 -10.19 31.61 -27.94
CA THR A 11 -9.46 32.82 -27.53
C THR A 11 -10.29 33.69 -26.58
N LEU A 12 -9.61 34.34 -25.64
CA LEU A 12 -10.09 35.35 -24.69
C LEU A 12 -10.51 36.68 -25.34
N TYR A 13 -11.45 37.39 -24.69
CA TYR A 13 -11.56 38.84 -24.74
C TYR A 13 -11.73 39.42 -23.32
N THR A 14 -10.86 40.37 -22.97
CA THR A 14 -10.99 41.39 -21.91
C THR A 14 -11.18 42.74 -22.64
N THR A 15 -11.92 43.75 -22.16
CA THR A 15 -11.57 44.66 -21.06
C THR A 15 -12.66 45.75 -20.83
N LEU A 16 -12.72 46.31 -19.60
CA LEU A 16 -12.98 47.71 -19.16
C LEU A 16 -14.37 48.21 -18.63
N LEU A 17 -14.24 48.91 -17.48
CA LEU A 17 -15.16 49.69 -16.62
C LEU A 17 -15.88 50.87 -17.37
N THR A 18 -16.94 51.59 -16.95
CA THR A 18 -17.46 52.08 -15.64
C THR A 18 -18.83 52.80 -15.81
N LYS A 19 -19.65 52.88 -14.74
CA LYS A 19 -20.70 53.89 -14.34
C LYS A 19 -21.87 54.28 -15.30
N SER A 20 -23.12 54.06 -14.85
CA SER A 20 -24.14 55.11 -14.57
C SER A 20 -25.56 54.53 -14.29
N MET A 21 -26.31 55.18 -13.39
CA MET A 21 -27.59 54.82 -12.77
C MET A 21 -28.82 54.90 -13.70
N ARG A 22 -29.87 54.09 -13.43
CA ARG A 22 -31.24 54.53 -13.02
C ARG A 22 -32.28 53.36 -12.97
N LYS A 23 -32.85 53.18 -11.76
CA LYS A 23 -34.25 52.89 -11.34
C LYS A 23 -35.10 51.80 -12.04
N GLY A 24 -35.71 50.94 -11.19
CA GLY A 24 -37.03 50.30 -11.41
C GLY A 24 -37.01 48.77 -11.24
N LEU A 25 -37.19 48.24 -10.03
CA LEU A 25 -38.44 47.63 -9.49
C LEU A 25 -38.83 46.24 -10.07
N PHE A 26 -38.87 45.28 -9.13
CA PHE A 26 -39.68 44.05 -9.03
C PHE A 26 -39.31 42.74 -9.79
N SER A 27 -38.93 41.77 -8.94
CA SER A 27 -39.28 40.34 -8.91
C SER A 27 -39.21 39.48 -10.17
N SER A 28 -38.13 38.71 -10.26
CA SER A 28 -38.18 37.25 -10.44
C SER A 28 -36.76 36.67 -10.37
N CYS A 29 -36.36 36.17 -9.20
CA CYS A 29 -35.15 35.34 -9.09
C CYS A 29 -35.47 33.94 -9.62
N LEU A 30 -35.23 33.71 -10.90
CA LEU A 30 -35.09 32.37 -11.46
C LEU A 30 -33.66 31.90 -11.11
N ALA A 31 -33.51 31.26 -9.96
CA ALA A 31 -32.26 30.55 -9.63
C ALA A 31 -32.19 29.29 -10.50
N ILE A 32 -31.43 29.35 -11.60
CA ILE A 32 -30.98 28.17 -12.34
C ILE A 32 -29.91 27.50 -11.47
N GLY A 33 -30.34 26.71 -10.51
CA GLY A 33 -29.52 25.69 -9.88
C GLY A 33 -29.52 24.46 -10.77
N LEU A 34 -28.51 24.31 -11.62
CA LEU A 34 -28.18 23.02 -12.23
C LEU A 34 -27.57 22.12 -11.14
N LEU A 35 -28.42 21.63 -10.24
CA LEU A 35 -28.15 20.39 -9.53
C LEU A 35 -28.46 19.27 -10.52
N SER A 36 -27.42 18.73 -11.16
CA SER A 36 -27.53 17.44 -11.83
C SER A 36 -27.80 16.39 -10.76
N CYS A 37 -29.07 16.13 -10.47
CA CYS A 37 -29.49 14.91 -9.80
C CYS A 37 -29.11 13.74 -10.71
N ILE A 38 -27.94 13.14 -10.48
CA ILE A 38 -27.58 11.86 -11.09
C ILE A 38 -28.56 10.84 -10.49
N GLN A 39 -29.62 10.52 -11.23
CA GLN A 39 -30.50 9.41 -10.87
C GLN A 39 -29.66 8.12 -10.86
N PRO A 40 -29.78 7.26 -9.83
CA PRO A 40 -29.08 5.99 -9.81
C PRO A 40 -29.45 5.18 -11.05
N THR A 41 -28.45 4.65 -11.74
CA THR A 41 -28.67 3.84 -12.94
C THR A 41 -29.45 2.58 -12.56
N SER A 42 -30.54 2.28 -13.26
CA SER A 42 -31.36 1.11 -12.94
C SER A 42 -30.62 -0.20 -13.23
N ALA A 43 -30.95 -1.28 -12.50
CA ALA A 43 -30.41 -2.62 -12.75
C ALA A 43 -30.59 -3.06 -14.22
N GLN A 44 -31.71 -2.67 -14.84
CA GLN A 44 -31.97 -2.93 -16.26
C GLN A 44 -30.97 -2.23 -17.18
N GLU A 45 -30.61 -0.98 -16.90
CA GLU A 45 -29.67 -0.23 -17.72
C GLU A 45 -28.24 -0.79 -17.60
N GLN A 46 -27.84 -1.23 -16.41
CA GLN A 46 -26.55 -1.90 -16.22
C GLN A 46 -26.45 -3.20 -17.04
N LEU A 47 -27.49 -4.03 -17.01
CA LEU A 47 -27.55 -5.27 -17.79
C LEU A 47 -27.58 -4.98 -19.29
N ARG A 48 -28.33 -3.96 -19.72
CA ARG A 48 -28.40 -3.53 -21.13
C ARG A 48 -27.02 -3.12 -21.66
N LEU A 49 -26.30 -2.27 -20.92
CA LEU A 49 -24.95 -1.81 -21.32
C LEU A 49 -23.93 -2.95 -21.27
N LEU A 50 -24.04 -3.87 -20.31
CA LEU A 50 -23.20 -5.05 -20.24
C LEU A 50 -23.43 -5.99 -21.43
N GLN A 51 -24.70 -6.23 -21.76
CA GLN A 51 -25.11 -7.00 -22.95
C GLN A 51 -24.57 -6.37 -24.25
N GLU A 52 -24.66 -5.04 -24.37
CA GLU A 52 -24.17 -4.29 -25.52
C GLU A 52 -22.63 -4.35 -25.63
N THR A 53 -21.94 -4.31 -24.48
CA THR A 53 -20.48 -4.43 -24.38
C THR A 53 -19.97 -5.75 -24.95
N PHE A 54 -20.56 -6.88 -24.55
CA PHE A 54 -20.17 -8.20 -25.08
C PHE A 54 -20.55 -8.37 -26.56
N LYS A 55 -21.69 -7.82 -26.98
CA LYS A 55 -22.13 -7.84 -28.39
C LYS A 55 -21.19 -7.06 -29.31
N LYS A 56 -20.74 -5.87 -28.88
CA LYS A 56 -19.86 -4.99 -29.67
C LYS A 56 -18.37 -5.22 -29.44
N ARG A 57 -18.01 -6.00 -28.41
CA ARG A 57 -16.64 -6.20 -27.94
C ARG A 57 -15.94 -4.88 -27.59
N ASP A 58 -16.69 -3.92 -27.05
CA ASP A 58 -16.23 -2.56 -26.74
C ASP A 58 -16.50 -2.20 -25.28
N THR A 59 -15.43 -2.10 -24.50
CA THR A 59 -15.49 -1.78 -23.07
C THR A 59 -15.88 -0.33 -22.79
N ALA A 60 -15.72 0.60 -23.75
CA ALA A 60 -16.02 2.02 -23.55
C ALA A 60 -17.50 2.26 -23.23
N ILE A 61 -18.37 1.33 -23.64
CA ILE A 61 -19.81 1.32 -23.37
C ILE A 61 -20.11 1.28 -21.86
N LEU A 62 -19.23 0.66 -21.05
CA LEU A 62 -19.40 0.59 -19.60
C LEU A 62 -18.95 1.84 -18.85
N ASN A 63 -18.13 2.71 -19.45
CA ASN A 63 -17.53 3.87 -18.76
C ASN A 63 -18.54 4.71 -17.94
N PRO A 64 -19.78 4.99 -18.41
CA PRO A 64 -20.75 5.76 -17.63
C PRO A 64 -21.22 5.07 -16.34
N ILE A 65 -21.16 3.74 -16.29
CA ILE A 65 -21.73 2.92 -15.21
C ILE A 65 -20.67 2.22 -14.36
N LEU A 66 -19.38 2.36 -14.65
CA LEU A 66 -18.31 1.88 -13.76
C LEU A 66 -18.08 2.88 -12.63
N ALA A 67 -17.90 2.37 -11.41
CA ALA A 67 -17.49 3.17 -10.26
C ALA A 67 -16.02 3.60 -10.40
N ASP A 68 -15.64 4.70 -9.76
CA ASP A 68 -14.25 5.19 -9.79
C ASP A 68 -13.27 4.17 -9.17
N ASN A 69 -13.77 3.35 -8.24
CA ASN A 69 -13.08 2.21 -7.63
C ASN A 69 -13.50 0.86 -8.25
N PHE A 70 -13.90 0.83 -9.52
CA PHE A 70 -14.17 -0.42 -10.22
C PHE A 70 -12.93 -1.34 -10.20
N ALA A 71 -13.16 -2.61 -9.85
CA ALA A 71 -12.10 -3.58 -9.70
C ALA A 71 -12.45 -4.95 -10.33
N ILE A 72 -11.40 -5.64 -10.78
CA ILE A 72 -11.45 -7.04 -11.18
C ILE A 72 -10.33 -7.77 -10.43
N ALA A 73 -10.71 -8.74 -9.60
CA ALA A 73 -9.84 -9.42 -8.65
C ALA A 73 -8.98 -8.45 -7.81
N GLY A 74 -9.61 -7.35 -7.38
CA GLY A 74 -9.00 -6.27 -6.60
C GLY A 74 -8.05 -5.34 -7.37
N GLN A 75 -7.74 -5.63 -8.64
CA GLN A 75 -6.97 -4.72 -9.49
C GLN A 75 -7.83 -3.50 -9.83
N THR A 76 -7.26 -2.30 -9.75
CA THR A 76 -7.98 -1.04 -10.03
C THR A 76 -7.36 -0.28 -11.21
N GLY A 77 -8.07 0.75 -11.70
CA GLY A 77 -7.54 1.67 -12.71
C GLY A 77 -7.17 0.97 -14.03
N LYS A 78 -5.96 1.24 -14.54
CA LYS A 78 -5.51 0.70 -15.83
C LYS A 78 -5.46 -0.83 -15.86
N ASN A 79 -5.13 -1.47 -14.74
CA ASN A 79 -5.11 -2.93 -14.65
C ASN A 79 -6.52 -3.53 -14.70
N ALA A 80 -7.49 -2.90 -14.01
CA ALA A 80 -8.90 -3.30 -14.11
C ALA A 80 -9.40 -3.16 -15.56
N ALA A 81 -9.08 -2.04 -16.22
CA ALA A 81 -9.45 -1.81 -17.61
C ALA A 81 -8.84 -2.84 -18.57
N PHE A 82 -7.57 -3.20 -18.38
CA PHE A 82 -6.93 -4.27 -19.14
C PHE A 82 -7.63 -5.62 -18.91
N CYS A 83 -7.94 -5.97 -17.66
CA CYS A 83 -8.64 -7.21 -17.34
C CYS A 83 -10.02 -7.26 -17.99
N LEU A 84 -10.77 -6.17 -17.89
CA LEU A 84 -12.08 -6.03 -18.52
C LEU A 84 -12.02 -6.22 -20.03
N GLN A 85 -11.02 -5.62 -20.69
CA GLN A 85 -10.80 -5.77 -22.12
C GLN A 85 -10.55 -7.24 -22.49
N GLN A 86 -9.71 -7.96 -21.74
CA GLN A 86 -9.44 -9.37 -22.01
C GLN A 86 -10.69 -10.24 -21.83
N ILE A 87 -11.49 -9.99 -20.78
CA ILE A 87 -12.76 -10.70 -20.55
C ILE A 87 -13.72 -10.44 -21.71
N VAL A 88 -13.95 -9.17 -22.05
CA VAL A 88 -14.89 -8.79 -23.11
C VAL A 88 -14.46 -9.33 -24.46
N GLN A 89 -13.16 -9.51 -24.73
CA GLN A 89 -12.69 -10.10 -25.99
C GLN A 89 -12.80 -11.63 -26.03
N ARG A 90 -12.64 -12.32 -24.89
CA ARG A 90 -12.48 -13.79 -24.87
C ARG A 90 -13.71 -14.54 -24.38
N TYR A 91 -14.47 -13.98 -23.44
CA TYR A 91 -15.61 -14.67 -22.84
C TYR A 91 -16.83 -14.61 -23.78
N PRO A 92 -17.43 -15.75 -24.16
CA PRO A 92 -18.45 -15.81 -25.20
C PRO A 92 -19.88 -15.49 -24.69
N ALA A 93 -20.04 -14.52 -23.79
CA ALA A 93 -21.37 -14.14 -23.30
C ALA A 93 -22.26 -13.63 -24.44
N LYS A 94 -23.43 -14.27 -24.60
CA LYS A 94 -24.45 -13.93 -25.58
C LYS A 94 -25.69 -13.33 -24.93
N HIS A 95 -26.15 -13.87 -23.81
CA HIS A 95 -27.29 -13.34 -23.05
C HIS A 95 -26.87 -13.07 -21.60
N ILE A 96 -27.29 -11.91 -21.08
CA ILE A 96 -26.97 -11.46 -19.73
C ILE A 96 -28.27 -10.99 -19.08
N ASN A 97 -28.84 -11.81 -18.21
CA ASN A 97 -30.17 -11.60 -17.65
C ASN A 97 -30.13 -11.52 -16.13
N ALA A 98 -30.99 -10.70 -15.53
CA ALA A 98 -31.20 -10.72 -14.08
C ALA A 98 -31.78 -12.08 -13.65
N ILE A 99 -31.39 -12.54 -12.47
CA ILE A 99 -32.05 -13.64 -11.77
C ILE A 99 -33.01 -13.03 -10.74
N GLU A 100 -34.30 -13.08 -11.02
CA GLU A 100 -35.33 -12.48 -10.17
C GLU A 100 -35.39 -13.14 -8.78
N GLY A 101 -35.67 -12.34 -7.75
CA GLY A 101 -35.90 -12.81 -6.37
C GLY A 101 -34.65 -13.26 -5.59
N GLN A 102 -33.45 -13.25 -6.18
CA GLN A 102 -32.24 -13.80 -5.54
C GLN A 102 -31.41 -12.81 -4.70
N SER A 103 -31.63 -11.49 -4.79
CA SER A 103 -30.88 -10.53 -3.97
C SER A 103 -31.81 -9.74 -3.04
N LYS A 104 -31.55 -9.80 -1.73
CA LYS A 104 -32.14 -8.91 -0.72
C LYS A 104 -31.39 -7.59 -0.58
N ASP A 105 -30.18 -7.51 -1.13
CA ASP A 105 -29.33 -6.32 -1.12
C ASP A 105 -29.62 -5.47 -2.37
N LYS A 106 -30.10 -4.25 -2.15
CA LYS A 106 -30.42 -3.27 -3.19
C LYS A 106 -29.21 -2.88 -4.04
N ASN A 107 -28.00 -3.07 -3.54
CA ASN A 107 -26.75 -2.78 -4.24
C ASN A 107 -26.17 -4.02 -4.94
N LYS A 108 -26.91 -5.12 -5.01
CA LYS A 108 -26.44 -6.37 -5.59
C LYS A 108 -27.46 -6.93 -6.57
N ILE A 109 -27.01 -7.23 -7.79
CA ILE A 109 -27.85 -7.84 -8.83
C ILE A 109 -27.35 -9.24 -9.10
N ALA A 110 -28.20 -10.24 -8.87
CA ALA A 110 -27.94 -11.60 -9.33
C ALA A 110 -28.12 -11.67 -10.85
N VAL A 111 -27.15 -12.26 -11.55
CA VAL A 111 -27.09 -12.25 -13.02
C VAL A 111 -26.70 -13.62 -13.55
N LEU A 112 -27.30 -14.00 -14.69
CA LEU A 112 -27.00 -15.19 -15.46
C LEU A 112 -26.34 -14.78 -16.78
N PHE A 113 -25.13 -15.29 -17.03
CA PHE A 113 -24.45 -15.23 -18.32
C PHE A 113 -24.69 -16.54 -19.06
N GLU A 114 -25.13 -16.46 -20.31
CA GLU A 114 -25.35 -17.60 -21.20
C GLU A 114 -24.58 -17.41 -22.51
N ASP A 115 -23.87 -18.45 -22.96
CA ASP A 115 -23.13 -18.45 -24.22
C ASP A 115 -23.92 -19.05 -25.40
N GLU A 116 -23.32 -19.13 -26.60
CA GLU A 116 -23.96 -19.69 -27.79
C GLU A 116 -24.27 -21.19 -27.72
N LYS A 117 -23.71 -21.90 -26.75
CA LYS A 117 -23.88 -23.33 -26.53
C LYS A 117 -24.79 -23.61 -25.31
N ASP A 118 -25.52 -22.60 -24.85
CA ASP A 118 -26.36 -22.64 -23.65
C ASP A 118 -25.59 -22.98 -22.35
N ASN A 119 -24.26 -22.78 -22.32
CA ASN A 119 -23.52 -22.86 -21.08
C ASN A 119 -23.85 -21.65 -20.21
N ARG A 120 -23.98 -21.88 -18.90
CA ARG A 120 -24.49 -20.90 -17.94
C ARG A 120 -23.52 -20.65 -16.80
N ASP A 121 -23.19 -19.39 -16.58
CA ASP A 121 -22.49 -18.92 -15.39
C ASP A 121 -23.37 -17.98 -14.59
N THR A 122 -23.59 -18.29 -13.31
CA THR A 122 -24.26 -17.39 -12.37
C THR A 122 -23.25 -16.49 -11.69
N ALA A 123 -23.60 -15.22 -11.50
CA ALA A 123 -22.79 -14.25 -10.81
C ALA A 123 -23.64 -13.23 -10.07
N TYR A 124 -22.97 -12.29 -9.44
CA TYR A 124 -23.57 -11.05 -9.00
C TYR A 124 -22.73 -9.84 -9.40
N ILE A 125 -23.43 -8.75 -9.71
CA ILE A 125 -22.88 -7.41 -9.94
C ILE A 125 -23.03 -6.65 -8.63
N GLN A 126 -21.91 -6.18 -8.08
CA GLN A 126 -21.91 -5.32 -6.90
C GLN A 126 -21.91 -3.85 -7.34
N LEU A 127 -22.80 -3.06 -6.75
CA LEU A 127 -22.96 -1.63 -7.00
C LEU A 127 -22.44 -0.82 -5.80
N ASN A 128 -22.01 0.40 -6.06
CA ASN A 128 -21.83 1.43 -5.04
C ASN A 128 -23.16 2.14 -4.75
N GLU A 129 -23.15 3.09 -3.81
CA GLU A 129 -24.34 3.85 -3.43
C GLU A 129 -24.94 4.69 -4.57
N ALA A 130 -24.13 5.05 -5.57
CA ALA A 130 -24.57 5.76 -6.77
C ALA A 130 -25.15 4.83 -7.85
N GLY A 131 -25.24 3.52 -7.59
CA GLY A 131 -25.71 2.53 -8.57
C GLY A 131 -24.71 2.23 -9.68
N LYS A 132 -23.42 2.53 -9.48
CA LYS A 132 -22.34 2.20 -10.43
C LYS A 132 -21.68 0.87 -10.05
N ILE A 133 -21.24 0.11 -11.05
CA ILE A 133 -20.61 -1.20 -10.88
C ILE A 133 -19.25 -1.04 -10.19
N ARG A 134 -19.10 -1.65 -9.01
CA ARG A 134 -17.82 -1.82 -8.31
C ARG A 134 -17.08 -3.05 -8.80
N TYR A 135 -17.77 -4.18 -8.91
CA TYR A 135 -17.18 -5.42 -9.42
C TYR A 135 -18.25 -6.39 -9.92
N ILE A 136 -17.83 -7.39 -10.69
CA ILE A 136 -18.66 -8.51 -11.12
C ILE A 136 -17.97 -9.80 -10.68
N SER A 137 -18.61 -10.60 -9.83
CA SER A 137 -17.97 -11.76 -9.21
C SER A 137 -17.48 -12.83 -10.19
N LEU A 138 -18.11 -12.94 -11.37
CA LEU A 138 -17.61 -13.81 -12.44
C LEU A 138 -16.28 -13.31 -13.01
N PHE A 139 -16.10 -11.99 -13.10
CA PHE A 139 -14.86 -11.41 -13.62
C PHE A 139 -13.72 -11.62 -12.64
N ASP A 140 -13.99 -11.51 -11.33
CA ASP A 140 -13.03 -11.87 -10.28
C ASP A 140 -12.61 -13.34 -10.40
N LYS A 141 -13.57 -14.25 -10.65
CA LYS A 141 -13.32 -15.69 -10.81
C LYS A 141 -12.38 -15.99 -11.99
N PHE A 142 -12.47 -15.26 -13.11
CA PHE A 142 -11.55 -15.43 -14.24
C PHE A 142 -10.10 -15.07 -13.90
N TYR A 143 -9.89 -14.27 -12.85
CA TYR A 143 -8.58 -13.88 -12.34
C TYR A 143 -8.26 -14.56 -11.00
N GLY A 144 -8.90 -15.70 -10.71
CA GLY A 144 -8.58 -16.57 -9.57
C GLY A 144 -9.12 -16.10 -8.22
N MET A 145 -9.89 -15.01 -8.16
CA MET A 145 -10.52 -14.53 -6.94
C MET A 145 -11.93 -15.12 -6.80
N GLN A 146 -12.11 -16.01 -5.83
CA GLN A 146 -13.40 -16.62 -5.55
C GLN A 146 -14.02 -16.05 -4.27
N ARG A 147 -15.10 -15.29 -4.42
CA ARG A 147 -15.86 -14.73 -3.29
C ARG A 147 -16.84 -15.78 -2.75
N LYS A 148 -16.75 -16.07 -1.46
CA LYS A 148 -17.63 -16.96 -0.69
C LYS A 148 -18.78 -16.15 -0.09
N GLU A 149 -19.86 -16.85 0.29
CA GLU A 149 -20.99 -16.24 1.00
C GLU A 149 -20.61 -15.70 2.39
N LYS A 150 -19.58 -16.30 3.00
CA LYS A 150 -18.96 -15.85 4.24
C LYS A 150 -17.48 -16.21 4.23
N ALA A 151 -16.64 -15.35 4.78
CA ALA A 151 -15.23 -15.67 4.98
C ALA A 151 -15.06 -16.78 6.03
N ASN A 152 -14.20 -17.76 5.75
CA ASN A 152 -13.82 -18.82 6.69
C ASN A 152 -12.32 -18.74 6.95
N LEU A 153 -11.91 -18.95 8.20
CA LEU A 153 -10.50 -19.04 8.58
C LEU A 153 -9.87 -20.27 7.92
N ARG A 154 -8.74 -20.08 7.25
CA ARG A 154 -7.98 -21.10 6.53
C ARG A 154 -6.68 -21.47 7.20
N ALA A 155 -5.99 -20.49 7.79
CA ALA A 155 -4.73 -20.72 8.48
C ALA A 155 -4.50 -19.66 9.56
N THR A 156 -3.78 -20.04 10.61
CA THR A 156 -3.19 -19.14 11.60
C THR A 156 -1.71 -19.43 11.68
N ILE A 157 -0.89 -18.46 11.28
CA ILE A 157 0.53 -18.61 11.06
C ILE A 157 1.26 -17.68 12.05
N PRO A 158 1.91 -18.18 13.11
CA PRO A 158 2.89 -17.42 13.87
C PRO A 158 3.98 -16.82 12.98
N PHE A 159 4.42 -15.62 13.34
CA PHE A 159 5.56 -14.98 12.71
C PHE A 159 6.59 -14.52 13.73
N GLU A 160 7.85 -14.45 13.31
CA GLU A 160 8.88 -13.77 14.09
C GLU A 160 8.80 -12.26 13.81
N ASN A 161 8.72 -11.46 14.86
CA ASN A 161 8.71 -10.00 14.77
C ASN A 161 10.11 -9.45 15.01
N GLN A 162 10.69 -8.85 13.97
CA GLN A 162 11.97 -8.17 14.04
C GLN A 162 11.76 -6.66 13.92
N HIS A 163 11.51 -5.98 15.05
CA HIS A 163 11.28 -4.53 15.10
C HIS A 163 10.13 -4.02 14.20
N GLY A 164 9.07 -4.82 14.07
CA GLY A 164 7.91 -4.56 13.22
C GLY A 164 7.94 -5.31 11.89
N SER A 165 9.12 -5.76 11.41
CA SER A 165 9.22 -6.64 10.26
C SER A 165 8.69 -8.02 10.59
N ILE A 166 7.98 -8.62 9.63
CA ILE A 166 7.32 -9.92 9.78
C ILE A 166 8.15 -10.96 9.03
N ILE A 167 8.73 -11.92 9.76
CA ILE A 167 9.46 -13.04 9.19
C ILE A 167 8.62 -14.30 9.31
N LEU A 168 8.35 -14.92 8.16
CA LEU A 168 7.60 -16.17 8.05
C LEU A 168 8.53 -17.31 7.64
N GLU A 169 8.35 -18.47 8.24
CA GLU A 169 9.03 -19.69 7.80
C GLU A 169 8.19 -20.43 6.77
N LEU A 170 8.82 -20.82 5.66
CA LEU A 170 8.18 -21.59 4.60
C LEU A 170 9.13 -22.56 3.90
N LYS A 171 8.59 -23.57 3.23
CA LYS A 171 9.36 -24.47 2.34
C LYS A 171 9.04 -24.18 0.88
N ILE A 172 10.03 -24.35 0.01
CA ILE A 172 9.89 -24.17 -1.44
C ILE A 172 10.17 -25.51 -2.12
N ASN A 173 9.23 -25.98 -2.94
CA ASN A 173 9.31 -27.25 -3.67
C ASN A 173 9.67 -28.42 -2.74
N ALA A 174 10.69 -29.19 -3.11
CA ALA A 174 11.21 -30.33 -2.34
C ALA A 174 12.32 -29.93 -1.35
N TYR A 175 12.61 -28.64 -1.18
CA TYR A 175 13.64 -28.21 -0.23
C TYR A 175 13.13 -28.35 1.21
N GLU A 176 13.80 -29.18 2.00
CA GLU A 176 13.29 -29.62 3.30
C GLU A 176 13.48 -28.64 4.44
N LYS A 177 14.47 -27.74 4.36
CA LYS A 177 14.72 -26.76 5.42
C LYS A 177 13.76 -25.57 5.27
N PRO A 178 13.18 -25.07 6.37
CA PRO A 178 12.43 -23.83 6.31
C PRO A 178 13.34 -22.67 5.91
N LEU A 179 12.84 -21.82 5.01
CA LEU A 179 13.43 -20.56 4.62
C LEU A 179 12.70 -19.43 5.36
N ARG A 180 13.47 -18.45 5.83
CA ARG A 180 12.98 -17.26 6.54
C ARG A 180 12.68 -16.17 5.52
N MET A 181 11.41 -15.85 5.35
CA MET A 181 10.94 -14.92 4.30
C MET A 181 10.36 -13.67 4.93
N LEU A 182 10.84 -12.50 4.50
CA LEU A 182 10.25 -11.22 4.85
C LEU A 182 8.88 -11.09 4.18
N PHE A 183 7.82 -10.94 4.97
CA PHE A 183 6.49 -10.63 4.45
C PHE A 183 6.42 -9.14 4.08
N ASP A 184 6.39 -8.86 2.78
CA ASP A 184 6.55 -7.52 2.22
C ASP A 184 5.36 -7.17 1.32
N THR A 185 4.40 -6.41 1.85
CA THR A 185 3.25 -5.94 1.06
C THR A 185 3.61 -4.90 -0.01
N GLY A 186 4.82 -4.32 0.06
CA GLY A 186 5.41 -3.44 -0.94
C GLY A 186 6.06 -4.16 -2.12
N ALA A 187 6.10 -5.50 -2.09
CA ALA A 187 6.57 -6.34 -3.19
C ALA A 187 5.41 -7.04 -3.92
N ASP A 188 5.42 -6.99 -5.27
CA ASP A 188 4.37 -7.61 -6.09
C ASP A 188 4.34 -9.15 -6.02
N GLY A 189 5.44 -9.79 -5.61
CA GLY A 189 5.55 -11.23 -5.62
C GLY A 189 6.71 -11.73 -4.77
N MET A 190 7.02 -13.02 -4.92
CA MET A 190 8.16 -13.62 -4.20
C MET A 190 9.48 -13.26 -4.86
N ALA A 191 10.51 -13.05 -4.06
CA ALA A 191 11.86 -12.79 -4.55
C ALA A 191 12.92 -13.49 -3.71
N VAL A 192 13.94 -14.03 -4.37
CA VAL A 192 15.14 -14.65 -3.74
C VAL A 192 16.41 -14.18 -4.46
N SER A 193 17.56 -14.39 -3.82
CA SER A 193 18.86 -14.19 -4.47
C SER A 193 19.16 -15.31 -5.48
N GLN A 194 20.03 -15.04 -6.45
CA GLN A 194 20.56 -16.07 -7.35
C GLN A 194 21.25 -17.19 -6.58
N GLU A 195 22.01 -16.85 -5.54
CA GLU A 195 22.73 -17.80 -4.70
C GLU A 195 21.79 -18.78 -3.99
N LEU A 196 20.68 -18.30 -3.43
CA LEU A 196 19.66 -19.17 -2.85
C LEU A 196 18.92 -19.99 -3.91
N ALA A 197 18.60 -19.38 -5.05
CA ALA A 197 17.93 -20.07 -6.15
C ALA A 197 18.75 -21.28 -6.64
N ASP A 198 20.07 -21.11 -6.77
CA ASP A 198 20.99 -22.17 -7.16
C ASP A 198 21.07 -23.25 -6.05
N ALA A 199 21.14 -22.83 -4.78
CA ALA A 199 21.23 -23.74 -3.64
C ALA A 199 19.99 -24.64 -3.45
N ILE A 200 18.79 -24.13 -3.76
CA ILE A 200 17.53 -24.89 -3.63
C ILE A 200 17.05 -25.48 -4.97
N GLY A 201 17.81 -25.29 -6.05
CA GLY A 201 17.54 -25.88 -7.36
C GLY A 201 16.35 -25.29 -8.12
N LEU A 202 16.08 -23.99 -7.98
CA LEU A 202 15.02 -23.32 -8.75
C LEU A 202 15.32 -23.36 -10.25
N GLN A 203 14.28 -23.65 -11.03
CA GLN A 203 14.38 -23.74 -12.49
C GLN A 203 13.96 -22.42 -13.13
N VAL A 204 14.85 -21.81 -13.91
CA VAL A 204 14.57 -20.57 -14.62
C VAL A 204 13.69 -20.86 -15.83
N THR A 205 12.51 -20.25 -15.88
CA THR A 205 11.52 -20.44 -16.94
C THR A 205 11.46 -19.26 -17.91
N ARG A 206 11.83 -18.06 -17.44
CA ARG A 206 11.84 -16.82 -18.24
C ARG A 206 12.70 -15.74 -17.62
N GLU A 207 12.91 -14.67 -18.37
CA GLU A 207 13.52 -13.44 -17.89
C GLU A 207 12.54 -12.27 -17.95
N ASN A 208 12.62 -11.37 -16.97
CA ASN A 208 11.74 -10.23 -16.81
C ASN A 208 12.54 -8.99 -16.38
N LYS A 209 11.89 -7.82 -16.43
CA LYS A 209 12.38 -6.59 -15.82
C LYS A 209 11.49 -6.22 -14.63
N ALA A 210 12.10 -6.05 -13.45
CA ALA A 210 11.40 -5.67 -12.23
C ALA A 210 11.64 -4.20 -11.87
N SER A 211 10.64 -3.54 -11.30
CA SER A 211 10.79 -2.23 -10.65
C SER A 211 11.37 -2.43 -9.26
N VAL A 212 12.32 -1.59 -8.87
CA VAL A 212 12.93 -1.57 -7.52
C VAL A 212 13.03 -0.13 -7.04
N VAL A 213 13.18 0.11 -5.74
CA VAL A 213 13.31 1.47 -5.23
C VAL A 213 14.55 2.14 -5.83
N GLY A 214 14.34 3.25 -6.54
CA GLY A 214 15.40 4.00 -7.24
C GLY A 214 15.72 3.52 -8.67
N GLY A 215 15.06 2.50 -9.22
CA GLY A 215 15.29 2.08 -10.60
C GLY A 215 14.54 0.83 -11.07
N SER A 216 15.21 0.05 -11.92
CA SER A 216 14.68 -1.21 -12.46
C SER A 216 15.82 -2.20 -12.72
N GLN A 217 15.58 -3.49 -12.53
CA GLN A 217 16.60 -4.53 -12.61
C GLN A 217 16.14 -5.66 -13.55
N GLN A 218 17.06 -6.20 -14.36
CA GLN A 218 16.81 -7.46 -15.09
C GLN A 218 16.85 -8.62 -14.09
N ILE A 219 15.84 -9.47 -14.14
CA ILE A 219 15.66 -10.62 -13.26
C ILE A 219 15.37 -11.88 -14.07
N LYS A 220 15.65 -13.02 -13.45
CA LYS A 220 15.13 -14.31 -13.89
C LYS A 220 13.87 -14.63 -13.10
N VAL A 221 13.03 -15.52 -13.64
CA VAL A 221 11.85 -16.01 -12.93
C VAL A 221 11.82 -17.52 -13.00
N SER A 222 11.47 -18.13 -11.87
CA SER A 222 11.08 -19.54 -11.78
C SER A 222 9.57 -19.61 -11.59
N ASP A 223 8.86 -20.25 -12.51
CA ASP A 223 7.41 -20.46 -12.43
C ASP A 223 7.08 -21.90 -11.96
N ASN A 224 5.79 -22.15 -11.66
CA ASN A 224 5.27 -23.47 -11.25
C ASN A 224 5.87 -24.02 -9.95
N ASN A 225 6.27 -23.13 -9.04
CA ASN A 225 6.77 -23.52 -7.73
C ASN A 225 5.63 -23.83 -6.77
N THR A 226 5.91 -24.67 -5.78
CA THR A 226 5.02 -24.95 -4.64
C THR A 226 5.63 -24.37 -3.37
N ILE A 227 4.84 -23.64 -2.61
CA ILE A 227 5.23 -23.02 -1.34
C ILE A 227 4.39 -23.65 -0.23
N LYS A 228 5.04 -24.09 0.85
CA LYS A 228 4.37 -24.65 2.03
C LYS A 228 4.62 -23.76 3.23
N ILE A 229 3.55 -23.24 3.83
CA ILE A 229 3.57 -22.48 5.08
C ILE A 229 2.71 -23.25 6.07
N GLN A 230 3.35 -23.97 7.00
CA GLN A 230 2.65 -24.96 7.84
C GLN A 230 1.84 -25.94 6.96
N GLU A 231 0.55 -26.10 7.24
CA GLU A 231 -0.38 -26.95 6.48
C GLU A 231 -0.91 -26.30 5.20
N LEU A 232 -0.60 -25.01 4.96
CA LEU A 232 -1.04 -24.30 3.77
C LEU A 232 -0.09 -24.57 2.60
N GLU A 233 -0.63 -25.13 1.52
CA GLU A 233 0.10 -25.35 0.27
C GLU A 233 -0.37 -24.37 -0.82
N LEU A 234 0.56 -23.56 -1.35
CA LEU A 234 0.33 -22.63 -2.45
C LEU A 234 1.03 -23.15 -3.69
N LYS A 235 0.27 -23.42 -4.74
CA LYS A 235 0.78 -23.89 -6.04
C LYS A 235 0.87 -22.76 -7.05
N ASP A 236 1.53 -23.05 -8.18
CA ASP A 236 1.66 -22.16 -9.33
C ASP A 236 2.30 -20.82 -8.97
N MET A 237 3.34 -20.89 -8.12
CA MET A 237 4.04 -19.73 -7.62
C MET A 237 5.18 -19.32 -8.54
N GLY A 238 5.18 -18.04 -8.94
CA GLY A 238 6.31 -17.39 -9.60
C GLY A 238 7.26 -16.80 -8.56
N ILE A 239 8.56 -17.06 -8.71
CA ILE A 239 9.62 -16.56 -7.84
C ILE A 239 10.61 -15.75 -8.69
N ALA A 240 10.72 -14.46 -8.41
CA ALA A 240 11.73 -13.61 -9.02
C ALA A 240 13.12 -13.92 -8.42
N ILE A 241 14.12 -14.05 -9.27
CA ILE A 241 15.50 -14.33 -8.89
C ILE A 241 16.32 -13.08 -9.22
N PHE A 242 16.78 -12.41 -8.17
CA PHE A 242 17.61 -11.20 -8.28
C PHE A 242 19.09 -11.56 -8.25
N PRO A 243 19.93 -10.89 -9.04
CA PRO A 243 21.37 -11.16 -9.08
C PRO A 243 22.04 -10.84 -7.73
N ASN A 244 21.63 -9.73 -7.10
CA ASN A 244 22.12 -9.29 -5.81
C ASN A 244 20.94 -8.93 -4.91
N ARG A 245 21.07 -9.27 -3.64
CA ARG A 245 20.12 -8.94 -2.57
C ARG A 245 20.92 -8.61 -1.31
N SER A 246 20.46 -7.61 -0.57
CA SER A 246 21.28 -6.90 0.43
C SER A 246 20.73 -6.95 1.86
N ASP A 247 19.70 -7.75 2.11
CA ASP A 247 19.17 -7.96 3.46
C ASP A 247 19.73 -9.25 4.06
N ASP A 248 20.53 -9.10 5.11
CA ASP A 248 21.24 -10.23 5.72
C ASP A 248 20.38 -10.99 6.74
N TYR A 249 19.15 -10.56 6.98
CA TYR A 249 18.28 -11.10 8.05
C TYR A 249 17.15 -12.00 7.55
N SER A 250 16.98 -12.14 6.23
CA SER A 250 16.00 -13.06 5.63
C SER A 250 16.56 -13.73 4.36
N ASP A 251 16.09 -14.93 4.06
CA ASP A 251 16.48 -15.69 2.87
C ASP A 251 15.77 -15.19 1.60
N GLY A 252 14.62 -14.55 1.76
CA GLY A 252 13.75 -14.20 0.66
C GLY A 252 12.63 -13.22 1.02
N ILE A 253 11.88 -12.75 0.03
CA ILE A 253 10.69 -11.91 0.19
C ILE A 253 9.48 -12.76 -0.16
N LEU A 254 8.48 -12.77 0.71
CA LEU A 254 7.12 -13.16 0.40
C LEU A 254 6.32 -11.88 0.19
N GLY A 255 6.09 -11.52 -1.07
CA GLY A 255 5.33 -10.31 -1.41
C GLY A 255 3.85 -10.39 -1.04
N ASN A 256 3.01 -9.68 -1.79
CA ASN A 256 1.55 -9.70 -1.67
C ASN A 256 0.83 -11.06 -1.88
N THR A 257 1.59 -12.16 -2.04
CA THR A 257 1.12 -13.50 -2.40
C THR A 257 -0.06 -13.98 -1.55
N LEU A 258 -0.01 -13.71 -0.24
CA LEU A 258 -1.04 -14.13 0.71
C LEU A 258 -2.31 -13.28 0.56
N PHE A 259 -2.21 -11.95 0.61
CA PHE A 259 -3.41 -11.10 0.57
C PHE A 259 -4.07 -11.04 -0.82
N ARG A 260 -3.38 -11.48 -1.87
CA ARG A 260 -3.99 -11.75 -3.19
C ARG A 260 -4.91 -12.97 -3.20
N ARG A 261 -4.73 -13.90 -2.28
CA ARG A 261 -5.47 -15.18 -2.21
C ARG A 261 -6.45 -15.25 -1.05
N TYR A 262 -6.19 -14.46 -0.01
CA TYR A 262 -6.94 -14.48 1.24
C TYR A 262 -7.16 -13.06 1.75
N ILE A 263 -8.18 -12.87 2.58
CA ILE A 263 -8.19 -11.75 3.51
C ILE A 263 -7.11 -12.04 4.54
N THR A 264 -6.14 -11.14 4.67
CA THR A 264 -4.97 -11.32 5.53
C THR A 264 -5.06 -10.41 6.74
N GLU A 265 -5.16 -11.00 7.93
CA GLU A 265 -5.09 -10.30 9.20
C GLU A 265 -3.70 -10.47 9.83
N ILE A 266 -3.09 -9.36 10.22
CA ILE A 266 -1.81 -9.27 10.91
C ILE A 266 -2.11 -8.78 12.33
N ASP A 267 -1.95 -9.69 13.28
CA ASP A 267 -2.10 -9.45 14.71
C ASP A 267 -0.70 -9.28 15.29
N TYR A 268 -0.27 -8.02 15.39
CA TYR A 268 1.02 -7.67 15.95
C TYR A 268 1.07 -7.99 17.44
N ASP A 269 0.00 -7.75 18.21
CA ASP A 269 0.01 -8.04 19.65
C ASP A 269 0.35 -9.50 19.97
N ASN A 270 -0.11 -10.44 19.14
CA ASN A 270 0.12 -11.88 19.32
C ASN A 270 1.16 -12.48 18.37
N ASN A 271 1.73 -11.69 17.45
CA ASN A 271 2.57 -12.13 16.34
C ASN A 271 1.95 -13.28 15.51
N LEU A 272 0.69 -13.09 15.10
CA LEU A 272 -0.06 -14.06 14.32
C LEU A 272 -0.56 -13.46 13.00
N LEU A 273 -0.51 -14.26 11.94
CA LEU A 273 -1.12 -13.95 10.65
C LEU A 273 -2.30 -14.90 10.43
N ARG A 274 -3.51 -14.37 10.26
CA ARG A 274 -4.72 -15.17 10.00
C ARG A 274 -5.19 -14.95 8.57
N LEU A 275 -5.41 -16.06 7.87
CA LEU A 275 -5.84 -16.06 6.46
C LEU A 275 -7.28 -16.53 6.37
N TYR A 276 -8.14 -15.76 5.70
CA TYR A 276 -9.53 -16.11 5.48
C TYR A 276 -9.86 -16.16 3.99
N ASP A 277 -10.82 -16.99 3.59
CA ASP A 277 -11.42 -16.89 2.25
C ASP A 277 -11.94 -15.46 1.99
N PHE A 278 -11.93 -15.01 0.73
CA PHE A 278 -12.65 -13.80 0.36
C PHE A 278 -14.15 -13.98 0.56
N GLY A 279 -14.76 -13.11 1.33
CA GLY A 279 -16.20 -13.11 1.62
C GLY A 279 -16.49 -12.13 2.76
N PRO A 280 -17.78 -11.92 3.10
CA PRO A 280 -18.16 -11.07 4.23
C PRO A 280 -17.47 -11.49 5.52
N LEU A 281 -16.84 -10.52 6.20
CA LEU A 281 -16.13 -10.68 7.46
C LEU A 281 -16.22 -9.39 8.29
N ASP A 282 -16.75 -9.48 9.52
CA ASP A 282 -16.92 -8.31 10.38
C ASP A 282 -15.57 -7.72 10.80
N HIS A 283 -15.41 -6.40 10.68
CA HIS A 283 -14.21 -5.72 11.15
C HIS A 283 -14.06 -5.78 12.67
N PRO A 284 -12.81 -5.78 13.19
CA PRO A 284 -12.57 -5.64 14.62
C PRO A 284 -13.22 -4.36 15.17
N LYS A 285 -13.66 -4.41 16.42
CA LYS A 285 -14.20 -3.24 17.11
C LYS A 285 -13.15 -2.12 17.14
N ASP A 286 -13.60 -0.88 16.93
CA ASP A 286 -12.78 0.33 16.93
C ASP A 286 -11.74 0.43 15.79
N ALA A 287 -11.75 -0.52 14.85
CA ALA A 287 -10.92 -0.43 13.65
C ALA A 287 -11.41 0.71 12.73
N LYS A 288 -10.45 1.42 12.12
CA LYS A 288 -10.71 2.35 11.03
C LYS A 288 -10.56 1.61 9.71
N VAL A 289 -11.61 1.64 8.90
CA VAL A 289 -11.60 1.06 7.54
C VAL A 289 -11.22 2.15 6.56
N ILE A 290 -10.24 1.88 5.71
CA ILE A 290 -9.70 2.81 4.72
C ILE A 290 -9.63 2.10 3.39
N ASP A 291 -10.14 2.74 2.34
CA ASP A 291 -10.05 2.25 0.99
C ASP A 291 -8.65 2.48 0.40
N PHE A 292 -8.21 1.55 -0.44
CA PHE A 292 -6.97 1.68 -1.21
C PHE A 292 -7.19 1.38 -2.68
N THR A 293 -6.28 1.86 -3.53
CA THR A 293 -6.22 1.43 -4.93
C THR A 293 -5.09 0.41 -5.10
N PHE A 294 -5.21 -0.46 -6.08
CA PHE A 294 -4.21 -1.48 -6.38
C PHE A 294 -3.83 -1.43 -7.87
N PRO A 295 -3.16 -0.33 -8.30
CA PRO A 295 -2.98 -0.03 -9.72
C PRO A 295 -1.80 -0.77 -10.36
N SER A 296 -0.86 -1.27 -9.57
CA SER A 296 0.47 -1.72 -10.05
C SER A 296 1.02 -2.93 -9.27
N GLY A 297 0.14 -3.70 -8.63
CA GLY A 297 0.56 -4.88 -7.86
C GLY A 297 0.90 -4.59 -6.40
N VAL A 298 0.74 -3.36 -5.94
CA VAL A 298 0.89 -2.98 -4.53
C VAL A 298 -0.26 -2.06 -4.12
N ALA A 299 -0.57 -2.00 -2.83
CA ALA A 299 -1.66 -1.18 -2.30
C ALA A 299 -1.22 0.28 -2.14
N HIS A 300 -1.97 1.19 -2.73
CA HIS A 300 -1.76 2.63 -2.71
C HIS A 300 -2.79 3.33 -1.84
N PHE A 301 -2.33 4.17 -0.93
CA PHE A 301 -3.15 4.98 -0.06
C PHE A 301 -2.90 6.45 -0.30
N LYS A 302 -3.97 7.25 -0.35
CA LYS A 302 -3.87 8.69 -0.45
C LYS A 302 -3.46 9.29 0.88
N GLY A 303 -2.45 10.16 0.87
CA GLY A 303 -2.02 10.88 2.06
C GLY A 303 -1.60 12.31 1.75
N ASN A 304 -1.34 13.06 2.81
CA ASN A 304 -0.86 14.41 2.76
C ASN A 304 0.36 14.58 3.66
N LEU A 305 1.42 15.20 3.15
CA LEU A 305 2.63 15.50 3.91
C LEU A 305 2.89 17.00 3.99
N GLN A 306 3.18 17.47 5.20
CA GLN A 306 3.73 18.79 5.48
C GLN A 306 5.10 18.62 6.14
N VAL A 307 6.15 19.11 5.48
CA VAL A 307 7.52 19.13 6.06
C VAL A 307 7.83 20.44 6.79
N ALA A 308 7.08 21.51 6.51
CA ALA A 308 7.24 22.83 7.11
C ALA A 308 5.89 23.56 7.16
N ASN A 309 5.90 24.86 7.48
CA ASN A 309 4.67 25.64 7.74
C ASN A 309 3.77 25.88 6.52
N GLU A 310 4.27 25.71 5.30
CA GLU A 310 3.51 25.90 4.06
C GLU A 310 3.54 24.63 3.20
N GLY A 311 2.39 24.30 2.60
CA GLY A 311 2.25 23.30 1.53
C GLY A 311 1.40 22.09 1.90
N ASN A 312 0.24 21.93 1.25
CA ASN A 312 -0.56 20.70 1.26
C ASN A 312 -0.01 19.77 0.16
N ASN A 313 0.88 18.82 0.50
CA ASN A 313 1.47 17.92 -0.50
C ASN A 313 0.74 16.58 -0.50
N GLU A 314 -0.31 16.50 -1.33
CA GLU A 314 -1.07 15.27 -1.55
C GLU A 314 -0.29 14.30 -2.44
N GLY A 315 -0.29 13.01 -2.07
CA GLY A 315 0.35 11.95 -2.83
C GLY A 315 -0.23 10.57 -2.52
N GLU A 316 0.22 9.57 -3.28
CA GLU A 316 -0.11 8.16 -3.10
C GLU A 316 1.07 7.38 -2.52
N PHE A 317 0.83 6.66 -1.43
CA PHE A 317 1.86 5.95 -0.67
C PHE A 317 1.61 4.45 -0.67
N ILE A 318 2.66 3.68 -0.92
CA ILE A 318 2.64 2.23 -0.86
C ILE A 318 2.52 1.79 0.60
N PHE A 319 1.70 0.78 0.87
CA PHE A 319 1.66 0.09 2.16
C PHE A 319 2.68 -1.04 2.19
N ASP A 320 3.73 -0.90 2.97
CA ASP A 320 4.96 -1.68 2.83
C ASP A 320 5.43 -2.28 4.16
N THR A 321 5.08 -3.54 4.40
CA THR A 321 5.55 -4.28 5.57
C THR A 321 7.01 -4.76 5.45
N GLY A 322 7.67 -4.55 4.32
CA GLY A 322 9.10 -4.85 4.13
C GLY A 322 10.03 -3.70 4.51
N ALA A 323 9.49 -2.48 4.63
CA ALA A 323 10.26 -1.26 4.84
C ALA A 323 10.46 -0.89 6.32
N ALA A 324 11.71 -0.87 6.80
CA ALA A 324 12.08 -0.56 8.18
C ALA A 324 12.11 0.96 8.54
N TYR A 325 11.20 1.76 7.99
CA TYR A 325 11.02 3.19 8.31
C TYR A 325 9.53 3.49 8.59
N SER A 326 9.20 4.73 9.00
CA SER A 326 7.79 5.15 9.14
C SER A 326 7.22 5.61 7.79
N LEU A 327 7.93 6.52 7.12
CA LEU A 327 7.58 7.04 5.80
C LEU A 327 8.85 7.35 5.01
N ILE A 328 8.89 6.97 3.74
CA ILE A 328 9.83 7.52 2.76
C ILE A 328 9.06 8.20 1.62
N CYS A 329 9.48 9.39 1.23
CA CYS A 329 9.04 10.05 0.01
C CYS A 329 10.02 9.78 -1.11
N PHE A 330 9.50 9.32 -2.24
CA PHE A 330 10.30 9.05 -3.43
C PHE A 330 10.70 10.33 -4.15
N ARG A 331 11.79 10.24 -4.90
CA ARG A 331 12.42 11.39 -5.53
C ARG A 331 11.47 12.23 -6.41
N PRO A 332 10.58 11.66 -7.25
CA PRO A 332 9.64 12.45 -8.04
C PRO A 332 8.79 13.39 -7.18
N PHE A 333 8.19 12.87 -6.11
CA PHE A 333 7.40 13.62 -5.15
C PHE A 333 8.22 14.68 -4.41
N VAL A 334 9.39 14.29 -3.89
CA VAL A 334 10.33 15.21 -3.22
C VAL A 334 10.70 16.40 -4.12
N LYS A 335 10.96 16.13 -5.40
CA LYS A 335 11.30 17.16 -6.39
C LYS A 335 10.11 18.03 -6.76
N GLN A 336 8.95 17.43 -7.02
CA GLN A 336 7.71 18.13 -7.38
C GLN A 336 7.31 19.15 -6.32
N HIS A 337 7.37 18.74 -5.05
CA HIS A 337 6.98 19.56 -3.91
C HIS A 337 8.14 20.32 -3.24
N LYS A 338 9.35 20.22 -3.82
CA LYS A 338 10.57 20.89 -3.35
C LYS A 338 10.88 20.61 -1.87
N LEU A 339 10.55 19.42 -1.37
CA LEU A 339 10.51 19.12 0.07
C LEU A 339 11.86 19.35 0.77
N LEU A 340 12.97 19.08 0.10
CA LEU A 340 14.33 19.27 0.65
C LEU A 340 14.77 20.74 0.76
N VAL A 341 14.07 21.68 0.10
CA VAL A 341 14.41 23.11 0.12
C VAL A 341 13.29 23.99 0.68
N SER A 342 12.15 23.40 1.04
CA SER A 342 10.99 24.09 1.63
C SER A 342 11.04 24.15 3.16
N GLY A 343 12.24 24.28 3.74
CA GLY A 343 12.43 24.40 5.20
C GLY A 343 12.58 23.10 5.98
N PHE A 344 12.63 21.95 5.32
CA PHE A 344 12.96 20.67 5.95
C PHE A 344 14.38 20.69 6.51
N LYS A 345 14.55 20.23 7.76
CA LYS A 345 15.84 20.13 8.44
C LYS A 345 16.13 18.65 8.71
N PRO A 346 17.07 18.03 7.99
CA PRO A 346 17.44 16.66 8.26
C PRO A 346 18.21 16.55 9.58
N GLU A 347 17.83 15.58 10.40
CA GLU A 347 18.57 15.14 11.58
C GLU A 347 19.70 14.20 11.20
N SER A 348 19.55 13.47 10.09
CA SER A 348 20.57 12.58 9.55
C SER A 348 20.51 12.45 8.03
N GLN A 349 21.65 12.07 7.45
CA GLN A 349 21.78 11.75 6.04
C GLN A 349 22.33 10.33 5.91
N GLY A 350 21.81 9.58 4.93
CA GLY A 350 22.25 8.22 4.67
C GLY A 350 21.99 7.80 3.24
N SER A 351 21.79 6.49 3.06
CA SER A 351 21.34 5.92 1.80
C SER A 351 20.38 4.78 2.06
N THR A 352 19.36 4.65 1.21
CA THR A 352 18.53 3.45 1.14
C THR A 352 19.10 2.52 0.05
N VAL A 353 19.14 1.22 0.34
CA VAL A 353 19.56 0.19 -0.61
C VAL A 353 18.40 -0.77 -0.82
N SER A 354 17.97 -0.92 -2.07
CA SER A 354 16.88 -1.82 -2.46
C SER A 354 17.34 -2.70 -3.60
N LEU A 355 17.48 -4.02 -3.36
CA LEU A 355 17.80 -5.02 -4.37
C LEU A 355 18.99 -4.61 -5.28
N GLY A 356 20.05 -4.09 -4.65
CA GLY A 356 21.28 -3.65 -5.30
C GLY A 356 21.32 -2.17 -5.73
N MET A 357 20.22 -1.41 -5.58
CA MET A 357 20.17 0.01 -5.95
C MET A 357 20.26 0.92 -4.73
N ALA A 358 21.28 1.79 -4.69
CA ALA A 358 21.47 2.78 -3.63
C ALA A 358 20.95 4.16 -4.04
N SER A 359 20.21 4.82 -3.15
CA SER A 359 19.78 6.22 -3.31
C SER A 359 20.05 7.02 -2.03
N PRO A 360 20.55 8.27 -2.13
CA PRO A 360 20.77 9.10 -0.95
C PRO A 360 19.45 9.43 -0.25
N THR A 361 19.46 9.53 1.06
CA THR A 361 18.27 9.82 1.88
C THR A 361 18.57 10.85 2.96
N PHE A 362 17.55 11.63 3.31
CA PHE A 362 17.58 12.65 4.35
C PHE A 362 16.43 12.40 5.33
N THR A 363 16.74 12.11 6.58
CA THR A 363 15.75 11.79 7.60
C THR A 363 15.60 12.95 8.56
N GLY A 364 14.36 13.29 8.89
CA GLY A 364 14.03 14.39 9.80
C GLY A 364 12.55 14.33 10.18
N TYR A 365 12.05 15.39 10.79
CA TYR A 365 10.66 15.44 11.25
C TYR A 365 9.75 16.14 10.24
N SER A 366 8.56 15.59 10.06
CA SER A 366 7.44 16.27 9.39
C SER A 366 6.75 17.22 10.36
N LYS A 367 6.12 18.27 9.83
CA LYS A 367 5.12 19.02 10.60
C LYS A 367 3.88 18.15 10.82
N SER A 368 3.36 17.57 9.76
CA SER A 368 2.28 16.61 9.83
C SER A 368 2.30 15.63 8.66
N PHE A 369 1.84 14.40 8.91
CA PHE A 369 1.49 13.44 7.88
C PHE A 369 0.09 12.91 8.15
N GLN A 370 -0.78 12.92 7.15
CA GLN A 370 -2.14 12.42 7.28
C GLN A 370 -2.44 11.40 6.18
N LEU A 371 -2.75 10.17 6.56
CA LEU A 371 -3.38 9.22 5.66
C LEU A 371 -4.87 9.52 5.57
N THR A 372 -5.44 9.47 4.37
CA THR A 372 -6.89 9.67 4.18
C THR A 372 -7.67 8.69 5.05
N GLY A 373 -8.63 9.19 5.82
CA GLY A 373 -9.42 8.39 6.77
C GLY A 373 -8.82 8.25 8.17
N LEU A 374 -7.58 8.72 8.41
CA LEU A 374 -6.94 8.74 9.72
C LEU A 374 -6.71 10.17 10.23
N PRO A 375 -6.57 10.35 11.56
CA PRO A 375 -6.04 11.57 12.14
C PRO A 375 -4.62 11.88 11.63
N ALA A 376 -4.28 13.16 11.56
CA ALA A 376 -2.92 13.59 11.25
C ALA A 376 -1.96 13.22 12.39
N LEU A 377 -0.76 12.76 12.01
CA LEU A 377 0.36 12.53 12.90
C LEU A 377 1.29 13.75 12.81
N GLU A 378 1.50 14.42 13.94
CA GLU A 378 2.41 15.56 14.04
C GLU A 378 3.81 15.10 14.43
N ASN A 379 4.84 15.82 13.97
CA ASN A 379 6.23 15.57 14.35
C ASN A 379 6.68 14.11 14.14
N MET A 380 6.23 13.48 13.06
CA MET A 380 6.59 12.11 12.70
C MET A 380 7.92 12.10 11.93
N LEU A 381 8.79 11.12 12.20
CA LEU A 381 9.98 10.89 11.40
C LEU A 381 9.60 10.54 9.94
N VAL A 382 10.22 11.24 9.01
CA VAL A 382 10.07 11.05 7.57
C VAL A 382 11.43 11.03 6.90
N THR A 383 11.54 10.18 5.86
CA THR A 383 12.74 10.09 5.03
C THR A 383 12.45 10.67 3.65
N LEU A 384 13.29 11.57 3.16
CA LEU A 384 13.17 12.14 1.83
C LEU A 384 14.28 11.60 0.94
N MET A 385 13.91 11.00 -0.19
CA MET A 385 14.88 10.49 -1.16
C MET A 385 15.50 11.62 -1.99
N GLY A 386 16.84 11.66 -1.99
CA GLY A 386 17.63 12.55 -2.84
C GLY A 386 17.84 12.01 -4.26
N GLY A 387 18.42 12.85 -5.11
CA GLY A 387 18.75 12.51 -6.49
C GLY A 387 20.19 12.04 -6.68
N ASN A 388 20.37 11.08 -7.59
CA ASN A 388 21.65 10.71 -8.18
C ASN A 388 21.47 10.43 -9.69
N ASN A 389 22.54 9.99 -10.36
CA ASN A 389 22.48 9.68 -11.80
C ASN A 389 21.62 8.45 -12.12
N THR A 390 21.51 7.48 -11.20
CA THR A 390 20.80 6.22 -11.43
C THR A 390 19.28 6.40 -11.28
N ASN A 391 18.82 7.21 -10.33
CA ASN A 391 17.41 7.43 -10.04
C ASN A 391 16.80 8.68 -10.71
N LYS A 392 17.56 9.38 -11.57
CA LYS A 392 17.15 10.68 -12.12
C LYS A 392 15.82 10.64 -12.89
N ASN A 393 15.58 9.54 -13.60
CA ASN A 393 14.42 9.29 -14.47
C ASN A 393 13.50 8.20 -13.90
N TRP A 394 13.72 7.78 -12.65
CA TRP A 394 12.89 6.76 -12.01
C TRP A 394 11.53 7.35 -11.63
N ASP A 395 10.46 6.70 -12.07
CA ASP A 395 9.08 7.03 -11.76
C ASP A 395 8.33 5.70 -11.52
N PRO A 396 8.13 5.31 -10.25
CA PRO A 396 7.43 4.06 -9.91
C PRO A 396 5.91 4.19 -9.96
N GLY A 397 5.36 5.40 -10.21
CA GLY A 397 3.92 5.67 -10.15
C GLY A 397 3.34 5.80 -8.73
N ALA A 398 4.19 5.77 -7.70
CA ALA A 398 3.84 6.10 -6.32
C ALA A 398 4.72 7.26 -5.83
N ASP A 399 4.24 8.02 -4.86
CA ASP A 399 4.92 9.19 -4.30
C ASP A 399 5.81 8.85 -3.09
N GLY A 400 5.59 7.68 -2.50
CA GLY A 400 6.37 7.18 -1.37
C GLY A 400 5.90 5.82 -0.88
N SER A 401 6.43 5.42 0.27
CA SER A 401 6.09 4.16 0.94
C SER A 401 5.97 4.39 2.45
N ILE A 402 4.97 3.78 3.07
CA ILE A 402 4.72 3.74 4.51
C ILE A 402 5.23 2.41 5.03
N GLY A 403 6.19 2.46 5.95
CA GLY A 403 6.90 1.28 6.44
C GLY A 403 6.43 0.78 7.82
N VAL A 404 7.02 -0.33 8.26
CA VAL A 404 6.61 -1.07 9.47
C VAL A 404 6.70 -0.27 10.76
N ARG A 405 7.50 0.79 10.81
CA ARG A 405 7.59 1.61 12.04
C ARG A 405 6.30 2.40 12.28
N LEU A 406 5.55 2.72 11.22
CA LEU A 406 4.19 3.24 11.35
C LEU A 406 3.14 2.10 11.35
N LEU A 407 3.31 1.09 10.50
CA LEU A 407 2.27 0.06 10.33
C LEU A 407 2.11 -0.87 11.54
N SER A 408 3.21 -1.26 12.19
CA SER A 408 3.18 -2.16 13.36
C SER A 408 2.54 -1.57 14.62
N ARG A 409 2.09 -0.31 14.55
CA ARG A 409 1.29 0.37 15.59
C ARG A 409 -0.20 0.00 15.52
N TYR A 410 -0.58 -0.83 14.53
CA TYR A 410 -1.94 -1.31 14.33
C TYR A 410 -1.95 -2.83 14.17
N ASN A 411 -3.01 -3.49 14.61
CA ASN A 411 -3.42 -4.77 14.07
C ASN A 411 -4.19 -4.49 12.78
N ILE A 412 -3.90 -5.25 11.73
CA ILE A 412 -4.19 -4.87 10.34
C ILE A 412 -4.98 -5.98 9.69
N ARG A 413 -6.04 -5.67 8.95
CA ARG A 413 -6.68 -6.62 8.04
C ARG A 413 -6.74 -6.07 6.64
N ILE A 414 -6.12 -6.76 5.70
CA ILE A 414 -6.09 -6.41 4.28
C ILE A 414 -7.13 -7.27 3.56
N ASN A 415 -8.11 -6.63 2.94
CA ASN A 415 -9.12 -7.28 2.12
C ASN A 415 -9.06 -6.74 0.68
N LEU A 416 -8.25 -7.38 -0.15
CA LEU A 416 -8.07 -6.97 -1.54
C LEU A 416 -9.36 -7.09 -2.37
N ALA A 417 -10.25 -8.01 -2.02
CA ALA A 417 -11.50 -8.19 -2.73
C ALA A 417 -12.44 -6.97 -2.56
N GLU A 418 -12.39 -6.29 -1.42
CA GLU A 418 -13.15 -5.06 -1.19
C GLU A 418 -12.31 -3.78 -1.35
N ASN A 419 -11.01 -3.92 -1.66
CA ASN A 419 -10.04 -2.83 -1.75
C ASN A 419 -9.96 -1.98 -0.47
N GLU A 420 -10.00 -2.64 0.68
CA GLU A 420 -10.03 -1.99 1.99
C GLU A 420 -8.98 -2.58 2.94
N ILE A 421 -8.55 -1.75 3.88
CA ILE A 421 -7.77 -2.16 5.04
C ILE A 421 -8.50 -1.74 6.31
N SER A 422 -8.53 -2.60 7.33
CA SER A 422 -8.96 -2.20 8.67
C SER A 422 -7.75 -2.08 9.58
N LEU A 423 -7.60 -0.92 10.23
CA LEU A 423 -6.52 -0.61 11.14
C LEU A 423 -7.08 -0.44 12.56
N GLN A 424 -6.70 -1.36 13.45
CA GLN A 424 -7.06 -1.32 14.86
C GLN A 424 -5.82 -0.94 15.67
N PRO A 425 -5.82 0.19 16.42
CA PRO A 425 -4.70 0.55 17.28
C PRO A 425 -4.38 -0.59 18.27
N ASN A 426 -3.10 -0.97 18.38
CA ASN A 426 -2.64 -2.10 19.20
C ASN A 426 -1.91 -1.65 20.48
N ALA A 427 -1.23 -2.55 21.19
CA ALA A 427 -0.50 -2.18 22.40
C ALA A 427 0.62 -1.16 22.14
N LEU A 428 1.35 -1.32 21.02
CA LEU A 428 2.42 -0.41 20.64
C LEU A 428 1.88 1.00 20.44
N SER A 429 0.66 1.17 19.91
CA SER A 429 0.02 2.46 19.58
C SER A 429 -0.05 3.44 20.76
N LYS A 430 0.12 2.95 21.99
CA LYS A 430 0.05 3.71 23.24
C LYS A 430 1.40 4.29 23.67
N LEU A 431 2.49 3.84 23.04
CA LEU A 431 3.86 4.29 23.32
C LEU A 431 4.22 5.51 22.47
N PRO A 432 5.23 6.29 22.85
CA PRO A 432 5.70 7.41 22.03
C PRO A 432 6.20 6.95 20.65
N GLU A 433 6.24 7.87 19.68
CA GLU A 433 6.80 7.63 18.35
C GLU A 433 8.32 7.52 18.38
N ASP A 434 8.87 6.79 17.40
CA ASP A 434 10.32 6.69 17.17
C ASP A 434 10.95 8.08 17.04
N PHE A 435 12.17 8.23 17.56
CA PHE A 435 12.87 9.50 17.58
C PHE A 435 14.35 9.34 17.27
N MET A 436 14.92 10.39 16.67
CA MET A 436 16.36 10.52 16.49
C MET A 436 16.98 11.15 17.73
N LEU A 437 18.04 10.51 18.24
CA LEU A 437 18.92 11.07 19.24
C LEU A 437 20.34 11.13 18.66
N LYS A 438 20.71 12.30 18.13
CA LYS A 438 21.86 12.46 17.21
C LYS A 438 21.72 11.47 16.04
N GLU A 439 22.67 10.56 15.89
CA GLU A 439 22.75 9.57 14.81
C GLU A 439 22.06 8.24 15.14
N GLN A 440 21.39 8.16 16.30
CA GLN A 440 20.73 6.97 16.80
C GLN A 440 19.22 7.05 16.53
N LEU A 441 18.67 6.09 15.78
CA LEU A 441 17.23 5.89 15.70
C LEU A 441 16.80 5.02 16.87
N ILE A 442 16.01 5.59 17.77
CA ILE A 442 15.52 4.93 18.97
C ILE A 442 14.00 4.79 18.88
N GLY A 443 13.50 3.64 19.29
CA GLY A 443 12.07 3.37 19.25
C GLY A 443 11.68 2.20 20.13
N TRP A 444 10.48 1.66 19.90
CA TRP A 444 9.92 0.58 20.71
C TRP A 444 9.75 -0.66 19.84
N ASN A 445 10.18 -1.80 20.39
CA ASN A 445 9.87 -3.09 19.79
C ASN A 445 8.44 -3.50 20.14
N ASN A 446 7.97 -4.61 19.56
CA ASN A 446 6.60 -5.06 19.70
C ASN A 446 6.22 -5.53 21.13
N GLN A 447 7.21 -5.73 22.01
CA GLN A 447 7.01 -6.03 23.44
C GLN A 447 6.95 -4.75 24.30
N GLY A 448 7.03 -3.56 23.68
CA GLY A 448 7.05 -2.27 24.35
C GLY A 448 8.39 -1.90 24.98
N GLN A 449 9.47 -2.61 24.64
CA GLN A 449 10.82 -2.33 25.12
C GLN A 449 11.47 -1.25 24.26
N LEU A 450 11.99 -0.19 24.90
CA LEU A 450 12.79 0.84 24.25
C LEU A 450 14.06 0.20 23.67
N THR A 451 14.39 0.49 22.42
CA THR A 451 15.37 -0.25 21.61
C THR A 451 16.13 0.69 20.69
N LEU A 452 17.44 0.44 20.51
CA LEU A 452 18.21 1.08 19.46
C LEU A 452 17.89 0.40 18.11
N LEU A 453 17.08 1.04 17.27
CA LEU A 453 16.59 0.43 16.02
C LEU A 453 17.63 0.44 14.90
N SER A 454 18.39 1.53 14.79
CA SER A 454 19.51 1.67 13.86
C SER A 454 20.45 2.78 14.29
N SER A 455 21.67 2.74 13.76
CA SER A 455 22.67 3.78 13.94
C SER A 455 23.47 3.96 12.66
N ILE A 456 23.93 5.19 12.40
CA ILE A 456 24.98 5.45 11.41
C ILE A 456 26.36 5.63 12.06
N ASP A 457 26.42 5.69 13.40
CA ASP A 457 27.67 5.69 14.16
C ASP A 457 28.23 4.26 14.23
N MET A 458 29.40 4.06 13.63
CA MET A 458 30.10 2.77 13.59
C MET A 458 30.30 2.14 14.97
N ALA A 459 30.48 2.94 16.02
CA ALA A 459 30.62 2.42 17.38
C ALA A 459 29.30 1.89 17.97
N ALA A 460 28.17 2.46 17.54
CA ALA A 460 26.84 2.12 18.03
C ALA A 460 26.12 1.07 17.17
N ILE A 461 26.56 0.82 15.92
CA ILE A 461 25.97 -0.21 15.03
C ILE A 461 25.93 -1.59 15.70
N ALA A 462 26.95 -1.96 16.47
CA ALA A 462 27.01 -3.23 17.20
C ALA A 462 25.91 -3.40 18.27
N TYR A 463 25.23 -2.32 18.64
CA TYR A 463 24.14 -2.30 19.62
C TYR A 463 22.76 -2.29 18.96
N LYS A 464 22.66 -2.34 17.62
CA LYS A 464 21.39 -2.41 16.90
C LYS A 464 20.54 -3.57 17.42
N GLY A 465 19.28 -3.29 17.69
CA GLY A 465 18.29 -4.22 18.24
C GLY A 465 18.41 -4.46 19.74
N LYS A 466 19.40 -3.87 20.44
CA LYS A 466 19.50 -3.99 21.89
C LYS A 466 18.51 -3.10 22.60
N GLY A 467 17.93 -3.64 23.67
CA GLY A 467 17.07 -2.91 24.58
C GLY A 467 17.82 -1.89 25.42
N ILE A 468 17.23 -0.70 25.55
CA ILE A 468 17.75 0.44 26.31
C ILE A 468 17.09 0.44 27.70
N ASP A 469 17.91 0.46 28.74
CA ASP A 469 17.49 0.61 30.14
C ASP A 469 17.23 2.08 30.48
N SER A 470 18.15 2.96 30.07
CA SER A 470 18.03 4.40 30.31
C SER A 470 18.80 5.26 29.32
N ILE A 471 18.33 6.49 29.13
CA ILE A 471 19.03 7.55 28.38
C ILE A 471 19.29 8.71 29.35
N ASN A 472 20.56 9.01 29.59
CA ASN A 472 21.02 10.04 30.50
C ASN A 472 20.33 9.98 31.89
N GLY A 473 20.28 8.77 32.46
CA GLY A 473 19.65 8.49 33.75
C GLY A 473 18.11 8.43 33.74
N LYS A 474 17.43 8.77 32.63
CA LYS A 474 15.97 8.59 32.48
C LYS A 474 15.67 7.15 32.08
N LYS A 475 14.94 6.42 32.92
CA LYS A 475 14.59 5.02 32.64
C LYS A 475 13.62 4.91 31.46
N ALA A 476 13.71 3.81 30.70
CA ALA A 476 12.79 3.53 29.61
C ALA A 476 11.31 3.59 30.04
N ALA A 477 11.00 3.13 31.25
CA ALA A 477 9.65 3.22 31.83
C ALA A 477 9.19 4.67 32.05
N GLU A 478 10.10 5.59 32.42
CA GLU A 478 9.78 7.02 32.56
C GLU A 478 9.50 7.63 31.19
N LEU A 479 10.33 7.33 30.19
CA LEU A 479 10.18 7.83 28.82
C LEU A 479 8.86 7.37 28.18
N SER A 480 8.44 6.14 28.46
CA SER A 480 7.16 5.60 27.98
C SER A 480 5.94 6.33 28.57
N LYS A 481 6.00 6.72 29.86
CA LYS A 481 4.89 7.34 30.59
C LYS A 481 4.86 8.86 30.46
N ASN A 482 6.00 9.48 30.16
CA ASN A 482 6.13 10.92 30.03
C ASN A 482 6.87 11.29 28.74
N PRO A 483 6.19 11.23 27.57
CA PRO A 483 6.79 11.50 26.27
C PRO A 483 7.41 12.90 26.15
N LYS A 484 7.04 13.86 27.01
CA LYS A 484 7.64 15.20 27.05
C LYS A 484 9.12 15.20 27.43
N LEU A 485 9.61 14.12 28.04
CA LEU A 485 11.04 13.94 28.34
C LEU A 485 11.89 13.70 27.09
N ILE A 486 11.30 13.15 26.01
CA ILE A 486 12.03 12.83 24.79
C ILE A 486 12.52 14.11 24.08
N PRO A 487 11.68 15.13 23.81
CA PRO A 487 12.16 16.40 23.26
C PRO A 487 13.24 17.06 24.13
N ALA A 488 13.15 16.97 25.45
CA ALA A 488 14.16 17.53 26.35
C ALA A 488 15.52 16.82 26.20
N LEU A 489 15.53 15.49 26.08
CA LEU A 489 16.75 14.73 25.79
C LEU A 489 17.34 15.09 24.43
N ILE A 490 16.49 15.26 23.40
CA ILE A 490 16.93 15.66 22.06
C ILE A 490 17.58 17.04 22.08
N GLU A 491 17.00 18.02 22.78
CA GLU A 491 17.61 19.35 22.93
C GLU A 491 18.92 19.29 23.71
N GLN A 492 18.98 18.52 24.81
CA GLN A 492 20.20 18.35 25.60
C GLN A 492 21.34 17.73 24.78
N ALA A 493 21.02 16.77 23.92
CA ALA A 493 22.01 16.12 23.04
C ALA A 493 22.69 17.10 22.07
N LYS A 494 22.11 18.27 21.80
CA LYS A 494 22.72 19.27 20.91
C LYS A 494 23.96 19.93 21.52
N THR A 495 24.03 20.01 22.85
CA THR A 495 25.11 20.70 23.58
C THR A 495 25.94 19.78 24.46
N GLU A 496 25.42 18.60 24.78
CA GLU A 496 26.02 17.68 25.76
C GLU A 496 26.22 16.28 25.17
N LYS A 497 27.15 15.53 25.78
CA LYS A 497 27.26 14.09 25.56
C LYS A 497 26.24 13.39 26.44
N LEU A 498 25.47 12.47 25.85
CA LEU A 498 24.49 11.67 26.59
C LEU A 498 24.97 10.23 26.69
N GLU A 499 24.65 9.57 27.80
CA GLU A 499 24.85 8.14 27.96
C GLU A 499 23.58 7.38 27.57
N ILE A 500 23.71 6.37 26.71
CA ILE A 500 22.69 5.35 26.50
C ILE A 500 23.16 4.08 27.20
N LYS A 501 22.40 3.62 28.19
CA LYS A 501 22.65 2.39 28.91
C LYS A 501 21.71 1.29 28.44
N PHE A 502 22.26 0.14 28.09
CA PHE A 502 21.53 -1.02 27.61
C PHE A 502 21.19 -2.00 28.74
N ASN A 503 20.22 -2.87 28.50
CA ASN A 503 19.74 -3.84 29.48
C ASN A 503 20.80 -4.88 29.91
N ASP A 504 21.86 -5.06 29.12
CA ASP A 504 23.00 -5.93 29.41
C ASP A 504 24.13 -5.22 30.19
N ASN A 505 23.83 -4.03 30.75
CA ASN A 505 24.75 -3.13 31.46
C ASN A 505 25.87 -2.52 30.62
N GLN A 506 25.88 -2.73 29.30
CA GLN A 506 26.76 -1.95 28.42
C GLN A 506 26.23 -0.52 28.27
N ALA A 507 27.11 0.41 27.91
CA ALA A 507 26.74 1.79 27.67
C ALA A 507 27.56 2.38 26.53
N ILE A 508 26.94 3.32 25.81
CA ILE A 508 27.61 4.16 24.81
C ILE A 508 27.41 5.63 25.17
N SER A 509 28.38 6.45 24.83
CA SER A 509 28.28 7.91 24.93
C SER A 509 28.13 8.48 23.53
N ILE A 510 27.07 9.28 23.33
CA ILE A 510 26.73 9.89 22.05
C ILE A 510 26.83 11.39 22.09
#